data_AF-A0A434A0E7-F1
#
_entry.id   AF-A0A434A0E7-F1
#
_cell.length_a   1.000
_cell.length_b   1.000
_cell.length_c   1.000
_cell.angle_alpha   90.00
_cell.angle_beta   90.00
_cell.angle_gamma   90.00
#
_symmetry.space_group_name_H-M   'P 1'
#
loop_
_entity.id
_entity.type
_entity.pdbx_description
1 polymer ?
#
loop_
_entity_poly.entity_id
_entity_poly.type
_entity_poly.pdbx_seq_one_letter_code
_entity_poly.pdbx_strand_id
1 'polypeptide(L)'
;MVRKLLFFVAFVCSITFNGQQLKTEFAKASDTISSDSQKEISVTFNVHVPKQSSFEGTKVYWSIIPTDVSLKDSEIFLPSNREIIVSKTSDFFKPFTIKIQRSNTLDRIIKIKLSAKKDNADVPIESDLLTEYIIYIKPIAEGEVKALQKKKDYELWLLTGTNLDLIDGIKAEDLYFKANYLANIKSGSKSTRSWINVDFGRNRYFNSIDSLGGISFVQRLPSVSPDTIRQVVGEYKTVKKVETNNTFVDIYYMYQIRKLSSETSKLFFTLGLSLNSQTVKTTYNNSITATDTISFAVGQQVPRQTFPMYRNSSLKQNYKGIGYGIVYVLDEEKINVKTSLIAGWNTFTYPIYIRYNGDAVVEEHYKSDPKAFMRFRFEGTVLNPGLSLGFETFLRAGENPIYNVTLTKTIEFEQLASLFGPLPTATKSK
;
A
#
# COMPACT_ATOMS: atom_id res chain seq x y z
N MET A 1 25.46 17.93 68.08
CA MET A 1 24.07 17.47 68.26
C MET A 1 23.10 18.00 67.19
N VAL A 2 23.38 19.13 66.53
CA VAL A 2 22.46 19.79 65.58
C VAL A 2 22.31 19.08 64.21
N ARG A 3 23.29 18.28 63.77
CA ARG A 3 23.21 17.57 62.47
C ARG A 3 22.27 16.36 62.43
N LYS A 4 21.90 15.77 63.57
CA LYS A 4 20.93 14.65 63.62
C LYS A 4 19.47 15.10 63.59
N LEU A 5 19.20 16.37 63.95
CA LEU A 5 17.84 16.91 63.96
C LEU A 5 17.36 17.29 62.55
N LEU A 6 18.27 17.74 61.67
CA LEU A 6 17.92 18.11 60.29
C LEU A 6 17.54 16.90 59.42
N PHE A 7 18.15 15.73 59.67
CA PHE A 7 17.81 14.49 58.97
C PHE A 7 16.44 13.94 59.39
N PHE A 8 16.02 14.16 60.63
CA PHE A 8 14.72 13.70 61.11
C PHE A 8 13.56 14.59 60.61
N VAL A 9 13.79 15.90 60.47
CA VAL A 9 12.79 16.82 59.90
C VAL A 9 12.61 16.63 58.38
N ALA A 10 13.68 16.29 57.65
CA ALA A 10 13.58 15.97 56.22
C ALA A 10 12.89 14.60 55.95
N PHE A 11 13.03 13.62 56.85
CA PHE A 11 12.39 12.31 56.70
C PHE A 11 10.88 12.35 57.04
N VAL A 12 10.46 13.22 57.97
CA VAL A 12 9.04 13.35 58.34
C VAL A 12 8.23 14.18 57.33
N CYS A 13 8.87 15.06 56.55
CA CYS A 13 8.20 15.76 55.43
C CYS A 13 8.07 14.94 54.15
N SER A 14 8.58 13.70 54.11
CA SER A 14 8.49 12.80 52.94
C SER A 14 7.43 11.70 53.11
N ILE A 15 6.67 11.71 54.21
CA ILE A 15 5.47 10.87 54.32
C ILE A 15 4.41 11.54 53.45
N THR A 16 4.40 11.21 52.17
CA THR A 16 3.19 11.35 51.36
C THR A 16 2.11 10.58 52.09
N PHE A 17 1.24 11.30 52.78
CA PHE A 17 -0.08 10.79 53.15
C PHE A 17 -0.72 10.34 51.83
N ASN A 18 -0.61 9.04 51.51
CA ASN A 18 -1.55 8.38 50.64
C ASN A 18 -2.88 8.42 51.40
N GLY A 19 -3.53 9.57 51.38
CA GLY A 19 -4.93 9.68 51.74
C GLY A 19 -5.66 8.59 50.96
N GLN A 20 -6.58 7.91 51.62
CA GLN A 20 -7.42 6.93 50.93
C GLN A 20 -7.97 7.61 49.67
N GLN A 21 -7.82 6.95 48.53
CA GLN A 21 -8.37 7.37 47.24
C GLN A 21 -9.63 6.56 46.96
N LEU A 22 -10.59 7.19 46.29
CA LEU A 22 -11.82 6.51 45.92
C LEU A 22 -11.53 5.52 44.78
N LYS A 23 -11.99 4.28 44.92
CA LYS A 23 -11.96 3.30 43.84
C LYS A 23 -13.21 3.46 42.98
N THR A 24 -13.06 3.87 41.73
CA THR A 24 -14.14 3.90 40.73
C THR A 24 -13.53 3.88 39.35
N GLU A 25 -14.16 3.16 38.43
CA GLU A 25 -13.60 2.93 37.09
C GLU A 25 -14.68 2.75 36.03
N PHE A 26 -14.31 2.95 34.77
CA PHE A 26 -15.06 2.43 33.64
C PHE A 26 -14.75 0.94 33.46
N ALA A 27 -15.76 0.16 33.07
CA ALA A 27 -15.59 -1.27 32.82
C ALA A 27 -14.69 -1.59 31.61
N LYS A 28 -14.47 -0.61 30.73
CA LYS A 28 -13.62 -0.67 29.54
C LYS A 28 -12.95 0.68 29.34
N ALA A 29 -11.81 0.73 28.64
CA ALA A 29 -11.11 1.99 28.36
C ALA A 29 -11.66 2.74 27.13
N SER A 30 -12.25 2.02 26.17
CA SER A 30 -12.71 2.62 24.92
C SER A 30 -13.79 1.82 24.19
N ASP A 31 -14.52 2.51 23.31
CA ASP A 31 -15.41 1.92 22.32
C ASP A 31 -15.09 2.43 20.91
N THR A 32 -15.39 1.61 19.90
CA THR A 32 -15.33 2.04 18.49
C THR A 32 -16.66 1.77 17.82
N ILE A 33 -17.31 2.84 17.38
CA ILE A 33 -18.62 2.76 16.78
C ILE A 33 -18.49 2.98 15.28
N SER A 34 -18.97 1.98 14.54
CA SER A 34 -19.15 2.11 13.10
C SER A 34 -20.43 2.90 12.86
N SER A 35 -20.32 4.00 12.14
CA SER A 35 -21.46 4.83 11.74
C SER A 35 -22.41 4.00 10.87
N ASP A 36 -23.65 3.76 11.31
CA ASP A 36 -24.70 3.07 10.53
C ASP A 36 -25.52 4.08 9.70
N SER A 37 -26.79 3.86 9.33
CA SER A 37 -27.60 4.87 8.62
C SER A 37 -28.48 5.72 9.56
N GLN A 38 -28.35 5.56 10.88
CA GLN A 38 -29.23 6.24 11.83
C GLN A 38 -28.82 7.71 12.02
N LYS A 39 -29.81 8.56 12.34
CA LYS A 39 -29.61 10.00 12.59
C LYS A 39 -28.97 10.30 13.96
N GLU A 40 -29.00 9.32 14.86
CA GLU A 40 -28.47 9.41 16.22
C GLU A 40 -27.65 8.15 16.51
N ILE A 41 -26.50 8.33 17.15
CA ILE A 41 -25.69 7.22 17.65
C ILE A 41 -25.88 7.14 19.16
N SER A 42 -26.26 5.98 19.67
CA SER A 42 -26.35 5.72 21.12
C SER A 42 -25.12 4.94 21.59
N VAL A 43 -24.43 5.47 22.59
CA VAL A 43 -23.24 4.83 23.18
C VAL A 43 -23.50 4.55 24.64
N THR A 44 -23.37 3.28 25.05
CA THR A 44 -23.52 2.87 26.44
C THR A 44 -22.16 2.50 27.02
N PHE A 45 -21.76 3.18 28.10
CA PHE A 45 -20.58 2.83 28.88
C PHE A 45 -20.99 2.53 30.32
N ASN A 46 -20.23 1.65 30.98
CA ASN A 46 -20.54 1.19 32.32
C ASN A 46 -19.53 1.76 33.31
N VAL A 47 -20.04 2.32 34.41
CA VAL A 47 -19.22 2.79 35.54
C VAL A 47 -19.38 1.80 36.69
N HIS A 48 -18.26 1.33 37.20
CA HIS A 48 -18.15 0.47 38.36
C HIS A 48 -17.72 1.29 39.59
N VAL A 49 -18.55 1.26 40.62
CA VAL A 49 -18.31 1.90 41.92
C VAL A 49 -18.41 0.80 43.00
N PRO A 50 -17.29 0.23 43.46
CA PRO A 50 -17.29 -0.78 44.51
C PRO A 50 -17.71 -0.20 45.86
N LYS A 51 -18.24 -1.06 46.75
CA LYS A 51 -18.62 -0.71 48.12
C LYS A 51 -17.41 -0.23 48.92
N GLN A 52 -17.53 0.96 49.51
CA GLN A 52 -16.43 1.61 50.22
C GLN A 52 -16.98 2.42 51.40
N SER A 53 -16.84 1.88 52.60
CA SER A 53 -17.37 2.48 53.83
C SER A 53 -16.76 3.86 54.14
N SER A 54 -15.47 4.06 53.86
CA SER A 54 -14.79 5.36 54.06
C SER A 54 -15.30 6.47 53.15
N PHE A 55 -15.91 6.10 52.01
CA PHE A 55 -16.43 7.03 51.02
C PHE A 55 -17.96 7.04 50.94
N GLU A 56 -18.66 6.47 51.93
CA GLU A 56 -20.13 6.51 51.98
C GLU A 56 -20.65 7.95 51.77
N GLY A 57 -21.64 8.09 50.91
CA GLY A 57 -22.26 9.37 50.55
C GLY A 57 -21.49 10.19 49.50
N THR A 58 -20.29 9.77 49.08
CA THR A 58 -19.56 10.42 47.98
C THR A 58 -20.34 10.26 46.68
N LYS A 59 -20.44 11.34 45.91
CA LYS A 59 -21.06 11.35 44.59
C LYS A 59 -20.00 11.17 43.51
N VAL A 60 -20.06 10.07 42.77
CA VAL A 60 -19.30 9.86 41.53
C VAL A 60 -20.13 10.37 40.37
N TYR A 61 -19.54 11.22 39.54
CA TYR A 61 -20.13 11.70 38.30
C TYR A 61 -19.13 11.60 37.16
N TRP A 62 -19.64 11.73 35.95
CA TRP A 62 -18.81 11.76 34.75
C TRP A 62 -19.09 13.02 33.93
N SER A 63 -18.07 13.49 33.24
CA SER A 63 -18.14 14.67 32.37
C SER A 63 -17.36 14.44 31.08
N ILE A 64 -17.78 15.09 30.02
CA ILE A 64 -17.04 15.15 28.76
C ILE A 64 -15.88 16.14 28.93
N ILE A 65 -14.68 15.77 28.47
CA ILE A 65 -13.51 16.65 28.47
C ILE A 65 -13.55 17.55 27.22
N PRO A 66 -13.82 18.87 27.33
CA PRO A 66 -14.09 19.71 26.16
C PRO A 66 -12.88 19.92 25.23
N THR A 67 -11.66 19.86 25.77
CA THR A 67 -10.42 20.18 25.05
C THR A 67 -10.01 19.13 24.01
N ASP A 68 -10.54 17.90 24.12
CA ASP A 68 -10.19 16.76 23.26
C ASP A 68 -11.38 16.32 22.38
N VAL A 69 -12.45 17.11 22.34
CA VAL A 69 -13.70 16.78 21.67
C VAL A 69 -13.84 17.59 20.39
N SER A 70 -13.83 16.90 19.27
CA SER A 70 -14.01 17.47 17.93
C SER A 70 -15.48 17.76 17.55
N LEU A 71 -16.39 17.72 18.52
CA LEU A 71 -17.85 17.93 18.38
C LEU A 71 -18.30 19.15 19.19
N LYS A 72 -19.39 19.80 18.76
CA LYS A 72 -19.99 20.88 19.57
C LYS A 72 -20.85 20.27 20.67
N ASP A 73 -20.88 20.89 21.85
CA ASP A 73 -21.70 20.43 22.99
C ASP A 73 -23.19 20.28 22.62
N SER A 74 -23.69 21.09 21.69
CA SER A 74 -25.06 21.01 21.17
C SER A 74 -25.39 19.71 20.43
N GLU A 75 -24.38 18.93 20.04
CA GLU A 75 -24.51 17.69 19.29
C GLU A 75 -24.50 16.46 20.21
N ILE A 76 -24.36 16.64 21.53
CA ILE A 76 -24.27 15.54 22.49
C ILE A 76 -25.40 15.64 23.50
N PHE A 77 -26.33 14.69 23.44
CA PHE A 77 -27.41 14.53 24.39
C PHE A 77 -26.98 13.60 25.52
N LEU A 78 -26.93 14.18 26.71
CA LEU A 78 -26.47 13.51 27.91
C LEU A 78 -27.68 13.13 28.78
N PRO A 79 -27.64 12.00 29.51
CA PRO A 79 -28.74 11.60 30.37
C PRO A 79 -28.91 12.59 31.52
N SER A 80 -30.13 12.72 32.03
CA SER A 80 -30.50 13.62 33.13
C SER A 80 -29.83 13.22 34.45
N ASN A 81 -29.60 11.92 34.66
CA ASN A 81 -28.91 11.38 35.82
C ASN A 81 -27.50 10.91 35.42
N ARG A 82 -26.47 11.56 35.97
CA ARG A 82 -25.06 11.23 35.74
C ARG A 82 -24.31 10.91 37.03
N GLU A 83 -25.05 10.73 38.12
CA GLU A 83 -24.49 10.54 39.46
C GLU A 83 -24.69 9.09 39.93
N ILE A 84 -23.71 8.60 40.69
CA ILE A 84 -23.75 7.38 41.48
C ILE A 84 -23.31 7.76 42.89
N ILE A 85 -24.09 7.36 43.90
CA ILE A 85 -23.75 7.59 45.30
C ILE A 85 -23.05 6.33 45.81
N VAL A 86 -21.85 6.49 46.36
CA VAL A 86 -21.07 5.39 46.95
C VAL A 86 -21.80 4.83 48.16
N SER A 87 -22.03 3.52 48.15
CA SER A 87 -22.65 2.77 49.25
C SER A 87 -21.59 2.04 50.08
N LYS A 88 -21.89 1.86 51.37
CA LYS A 88 -21.11 0.98 52.24
C LYS A 88 -21.46 -0.51 52.08
N THR A 89 -22.63 -0.84 51.52
CA THR A 89 -23.17 -2.22 51.51
C THR A 89 -23.22 -2.87 50.13
N SER A 90 -23.14 -2.11 49.04
CA SER A 90 -23.37 -2.64 47.69
C SER A 90 -22.43 -2.04 46.67
N ASP A 91 -21.95 -2.89 45.76
CA ASP A 91 -21.25 -2.45 44.55
C ASP A 91 -22.29 -1.95 43.54
N PHE A 92 -21.96 -0.89 42.82
CA PHE A 92 -22.79 -0.38 41.73
C PHE A 92 -22.10 -0.59 40.39
N PHE A 93 -22.86 -1.15 39.45
CA PHE A 93 -22.47 -1.23 38.06
C PHE A 93 -23.57 -0.57 37.22
N LYS A 94 -23.37 0.70 36.86
CA LYS A 94 -24.42 1.51 36.24
C LYS A 94 -24.08 1.79 34.78
N PRO A 95 -24.97 1.41 33.83
CA PRO A 95 -24.85 1.85 32.45
C PRO A 95 -25.28 3.31 32.31
N PHE A 96 -24.52 4.09 31.56
CA PHE A 96 -24.90 5.41 31.08
C PHE A 96 -24.92 5.40 29.57
N THR A 97 -25.98 5.96 28.99
CA THR A 97 -26.13 6.10 27.55
C THR A 97 -26.08 7.57 27.18
N ILE A 98 -25.16 7.94 26.29
CA ILE A 98 -25.18 9.23 25.59
C ILE A 98 -25.72 9.04 24.19
N LYS A 99 -26.43 10.05 23.68
CA LYS A 99 -26.82 10.10 22.28
C LYS A 99 -26.09 11.22 21.59
N ILE A 100 -25.65 10.99 20.37
CA ILE A 100 -24.86 11.95 19.62
C ILE A 100 -25.62 12.24 18.32
N GLN A 101 -25.92 13.53 18.10
CA GLN A 101 -26.49 14.00 16.86
C GLN A 101 -25.47 13.87 15.74
N ARG A 102 -25.90 13.29 14.63
CA ARG A 102 -25.03 13.03 13.51
C ARG A 102 -24.99 14.23 12.57
N SER A 103 -23.84 14.91 12.49
CA SER A 103 -23.70 16.15 11.71
C SER A 103 -22.46 16.24 10.81
N ASN A 104 -21.60 15.20 10.68
CA ASN A 104 -20.33 15.40 9.97
C ASN A 104 -19.61 14.16 9.40
N THR A 105 -18.70 14.43 8.47
CA THR A 105 -17.92 13.52 7.60
C THR A 105 -16.53 13.15 8.10
N LEU A 106 -16.18 13.54 9.33
CA LEU A 106 -14.84 13.36 9.89
C LEU A 106 -14.82 12.37 11.07
N ASP A 107 -13.66 11.77 11.32
CA ASP A 107 -13.41 11.00 12.54
C ASP A 107 -13.62 11.91 13.76
N ARG A 108 -14.35 11.40 14.77
CA ARG A 108 -14.60 12.12 16.01
C ARG A 108 -14.18 11.28 17.21
N ILE A 109 -13.57 11.95 18.18
CA ILE A 109 -13.21 11.38 19.47
C ILE A 109 -14.01 12.11 20.54
N ILE A 110 -14.66 11.37 21.44
CA ILE A 110 -15.22 11.88 22.68
C ILE A 110 -14.48 11.24 23.84
N LYS A 111 -13.92 12.06 24.73
CA LYS A 111 -13.33 11.60 25.98
C LYS A 111 -14.23 11.92 27.16
N ILE A 112 -14.49 10.93 27.99
CA ILE A 112 -15.30 11.04 29.20
C ILE A 112 -14.39 10.75 30.39
N LYS A 113 -14.53 11.54 31.46
CA LYS A 113 -13.75 11.40 32.68
C LYS A 113 -14.64 11.21 33.90
N LEU A 114 -14.19 10.38 34.84
CA LEU A 114 -14.78 10.25 36.17
C LEU A 114 -14.28 11.32 37.13
N SER A 115 -15.16 11.79 38.00
CA SER A 115 -14.84 12.72 39.08
C SER A 115 -15.73 12.41 40.28
N ALA A 116 -15.26 12.76 41.47
CA ALA A 116 -15.96 12.45 42.70
C ALA A 116 -15.99 13.66 43.64
N LYS A 117 -17.13 13.87 44.30
CA LYS A 117 -17.33 14.94 45.29
C LYS A 117 -18.00 14.42 46.55
N LYS A 118 -17.53 14.89 47.69
CA LYS A 118 -18.18 14.70 49.00
C LYS A 118 -18.29 16.06 49.66
N ASP A 119 -19.51 16.45 50.05
CA ASP A 119 -19.78 17.76 50.66
C ASP A 119 -19.19 18.95 49.89
N ASN A 120 -19.28 18.89 48.55
CA ASN A 120 -18.72 19.85 47.58
C ASN A 120 -17.18 19.91 47.48
N ALA A 121 -16.44 19.11 48.24
CA ALA A 121 -15.00 18.94 48.07
C ALA A 121 -14.69 17.83 47.06
N ASP A 122 -13.68 18.04 46.22
CA ASP A 122 -13.20 17.04 45.28
C ASP A 122 -12.52 15.89 46.03
N VAL A 123 -12.89 14.65 45.67
CA VAL A 123 -12.29 13.43 46.21
C VAL A 123 -11.38 12.83 45.15
N PRO A 124 -10.08 12.59 45.43
CA PRO A 124 -9.17 11.98 44.48
C PRO A 124 -9.60 10.53 44.21
N ILE A 125 -9.61 10.17 42.93
CA ILE A 125 -9.82 8.79 42.46
C ILE A 125 -8.45 8.15 42.28
N GLU A 126 -8.36 6.84 42.54
CA GLU A 126 -7.13 6.06 42.37
C GLU A 126 -6.59 6.16 40.94
N SER A 127 -5.31 6.50 40.79
CA SER A 127 -4.74 6.90 39.49
C SER A 127 -4.45 5.74 38.53
N ASP A 128 -4.39 4.51 39.05
CA ASP A 128 -4.18 3.27 38.29
C ASP A 128 -5.47 2.69 37.69
N LEU A 129 -6.62 3.25 38.06
CA LEU A 129 -7.92 2.83 37.56
C LEU A 129 -8.30 3.51 36.24
N LEU A 130 -9.19 2.87 35.48
CA LEU A 130 -9.73 3.39 34.23
C LEU A 130 -10.70 4.56 34.50
N THR A 131 -10.15 5.75 34.70
CA THR A 131 -10.92 6.98 34.99
C THR A 131 -11.29 7.77 33.74
N GLU A 132 -10.81 7.34 32.58
CA GLU A 132 -11.12 7.91 31.27
C GLU A 132 -11.71 6.87 30.32
N TYR A 133 -12.70 7.28 29.53
CA TYR A 133 -13.35 6.47 28.50
C TYR A 133 -13.29 7.19 27.16
N ILE A 134 -12.78 6.51 26.14
CA ILE A 134 -12.64 7.08 24.79
C ILE A 134 -13.65 6.45 23.84
N ILE A 135 -14.49 7.28 23.21
CA ILE A 135 -15.41 6.86 22.16
C ILE A 135 -14.84 7.30 20.83
N TYR A 136 -14.50 6.34 19.98
CA TYR A 136 -14.13 6.58 18.58
C TYR A 136 -15.37 6.44 17.69
N ILE A 137 -15.74 7.52 17.02
CA ILE A 137 -16.84 7.55 16.07
C ILE A 137 -16.23 7.65 14.69
N LYS A 138 -16.34 6.56 13.91
CA LYS A 138 -15.94 6.59 12.51
C LYS A 138 -16.89 7.52 11.73
N PRO A 139 -16.38 8.24 10.72
CA PRO A 139 -17.20 9.11 9.90
C PRO A 139 -18.38 8.34 9.33
N ILE A 140 -19.49 9.05 9.11
CA ILE A 140 -20.43 8.59 8.10
C ILE A 140 -19.62 8.45 6.83
N ALA A 141 -19.67 7.29 6.19
CA ALA A 141 -19.44 7.28 4.76
C ALA A 141 -20.59 8.11 4.15
N GLU A 142 -20.50 9.44 4.18
CA GLU A 142 -21.37 10.31 3.41
C GLU A 142 -21.03 10.02 1.95
N GLY A 143 -21.86 9.17 1.38
CA GLY A 143 -21.45 8.31 0.28
C GLY A 143 -20.68 7.12 0.83
N GLU A 144 -21.24 5.92 0.66
CA GLU A 144 -20.45 4.73 0.38
C GLU A 144 -19.15 5.15 -0.33
N VAL A 145 -18.00 4.51 -0.07
CA VAL A 145 -16.94 4.53 -1.09
C VAL A 145 -17.66 4.19 -2.38
N LYS A 146 -17.95 5.20 -3.24
CA LYS A 146 -19.01 5.06 -4.24
C LYS A 146 -18.61 3.83 -5.00
N ALA A 147 -19.44 2.77 -4.91
CA ALA A 147 -19.11 1.53 -5.57
C ALA A 147 -18.73 1.89 -7.01
N LEU A 148 -17.63 1.34 -7.51
CA LEU A 148 -17.15 1.69 -8.84
C LEU A 148 -18.33 1.56 -9.80
N GLN A 149 -18.75 2.68 -10.39
CA GLN A 149 -19.99 2.70 -11.14
C GLN A 149 -19.73 2.10 -12.52
N LYS A 150 -20.56 1.14 -12.90
CA LYS A 150 -20.56 0.62 -14.26
C LYS A 150 -21.00 1.72 -15.22
N LYS A 151 -20.13 2.07 -16.15
CA LYS A 151 -20.38 3.07 -17.18
C LYS A 151 -20.40 2.40 -18.55
N LYS A 152 -21.46 2.67 -19.31
CA LYS A 152 -21.71 1.97 -20.59
C LYS A 152 -20.69 2.29 -21.67
N ASP A 153 -20.22 3.54 -21.72
CA ASP A 153 -19.46 4.09 -22.83
C ASP A 153 -17.99 4.36 -22.52
N TYR A 154 -17.61 4.47 -21.25
CA TYR A 154 -16.23 4.69 -20.86
C TYR A 154 -15.95 4.21 -19.44
N GLU A 155 -14.68 4.01 -19.14
CA GLU A 155 -14.14 3.70 -17.83
C GLU A 155 -12.89 4.56 -17.64
N LEU A 156 -12.76 5.20 -16.49
CA LEU A 156 -11.57 5.95 -16.12
C LEU A 156 -11.22 5.62 -14.67
N TRP A 157 -10.35 4.63 -14.50
CA TRP A 157 -9.97 4.07 -13.21
C TRP A 157 -8.53 4.38 -12.86
N LEU A 158 -8.32 4.72 -11.60
CA LEU A 158 -7.03 4.83 -10.95
C LEU A 158 -6.83 3.59 -10.08
N LEU A 159 -5.76 2.85 -10.30
CA LEU A 159 -5.36 1.70 -9.53
C LEU A 159 -4.07 2.07 -8.78
N THR A 160 -4.11 1.94 -7.45
CA THR A 160 -2.94 2.19 -6.58
C THR A 160 -2.79 1.05 -5.59
N GLY A 161 -1.57 0.59 -5.34
CA GLY A 161 -1.34 -0.54 -4.46
C GLY A 161 0.10 -1.03 -4.50
N THR A 162 0.29 -2.34 -4.47
CA THR A 162 1.63 -2.94 -4.47
C THR A 162 1.71 -4.09 -5.46
N ASN A 163 2.94 -4.44 -5.84
CA ASN A 163 3.21 -5.69 -6.52
C ASN A 163 3.49 -6.78 -5.48
N LEU A 164 3.09 -8.00 -5.78
CA LEU A 164 3.39 -9.18 -4.97
C LEU A 164 4.49 -9.97 -5.66
N ASP A 165 5.64 -10.10 -5.01
CA ASP A 165 6.61 -11.13 -5.39
C ASP A 165 6.03 -12.49 -4.96
N LEU A 166 5.74 -13.38 -5.91
CA LEU A 166 5.26 -14.73 -5.61
C LEU A 166 6.36 -15.80 -5.73
N ILE A 167 7.57 -15.43 -6.16
CA ILE A 167 8.68 -16.36 -6.41
C ILE A 167 9.67 -16.38 -5.22
N ASP A 168 9.89 -15.23 -4.57
CA ASP A 168 10.78 -15.03 -3.41
C ASP A 168 9.99 -14.89 -2.08
N GLY A 169 8.73 -15.36 -2.09
CA GLY A 169 7.75 -15.25 -1.00
C GLY A 169 6.90 -13.97 -1.07
N ILE A 170 5.66 -14.01 -0.54
CA ILE A 170 4.68 -12.91 -0.61
C ILE A 170 5.24 -11.66 0.10
N LYS A 171 5.88 -10.79 -0.68
CA LYS A 171 6.43 -9.50 -0.23
C LYS A 171 5.79 -8.39 -1.05
N ALA A 172 5.37 -7.35 -0.35
CA ALA A 172 4.90 -6.12 -0.97
C ALA A 172 6.13 -5.33 -1.46
N GLU A 173 6.14 -5.03 -2.75
CA GLU A 173 7.16 -4.20 -3.38
C GLU A 173 6.73 -2.72 -3.40
N ASP A 174 7.54 -1.88 -4.06
CA ASP A 174 7.27 -0.46 -4.29
C ASP A 174 5.82 -0.19 -4.73
N LEU A 175 5.32 1.01 -4.37
CA LEU A 175 3.99 1.50 -4.72
C LEU A 175 3.75 1.34 -6.23
N TYR A 176 2.78 0.49 -6.59
CA TYR A 176 2.28 0.32 -7.94
C TYR A 176 1.20 1.35 -8.24
N PHE A 177 1.28 1.96 -9.42
CA PHE A 177 0.30 2.91 -9.90
C PHE A 177 -0.07 2.61 -11.35
N LYS A 178 -1.37 2.66 -11.66
CA LYS A 178 -1.89 2.55 -13.03
C LYS A 178 -3.15 3.39 -13.18
N ALA A 179 -3.25 4.15 -14.26
CA ALA A 179 -4.50 4.68 -14.77
C ALA A 179 -4.96 3.83 -15.98
N ASN A 180 -6.22 3.41 -15.99
CA ASN A 180 -6.87 2.79 -17.13
C ASN A 180 -7.94 3.74 -17.69
N TYR A 181 -7.88 3.99 -18.99
CA TYR A 181 -8.92 4.69 -19.72
C TYR A 181 -9.42 3.79 -20.85
N LEU A 182 -10.67 3.36 -20.77
CA LEU A 182 -11.35 2.59 -21.81
C LEU A 182 -12.53 3.41 -22.32
N ALA A 183 -12.66 3.62 -23.62
CA ALA A 183 -13.80 4.38 -24.16
C ALA A 183 -14.26 3.87 -25.51
N ASN A 184 -15.58 3.91 -25.74
CA ASN A 184 -16.17 3.66 -27.04
C ASN A 184 -15.96 4.87 -27.95
N ILE A 185 -15.48 4.64 -29.17
CA ILE A 185 -15.38 5.67 -30.20
C ILE A 185 -16.78 5.91 -30.74
N LYS A 186 -17.36 7.07 -30.45
CA LYS A 186 -18.72 7.41 -30.88
C LYS A 186 -18.74 8.00 -32.29
N SER A 187 -19.80 7.71 -33.05
CA SER A 187 -20.13 8.41 -34.30
C SER A 187 -21.47 9.13 -34.08
N GLY A 188 -21.40 10.45 -33.83
CA GLY A 188 -22.53 11.20 -33.30
C GLY A 188 -22.94 10.69 -31.90
N SER A 189 -24.24 10.41 -31.72
CA SER A 189 -24.79 9.87 -30.46
C SER A 189 -24.75 8.33 -30.36
N LYS A 190 -24.30 7.63 -31.41
CA LYS A 190 -24.35 6.16 -31.48
C LYS A 190 -23.01 5.52 -31.11
N SER A 191 -23.05 4.53 -30.22
CA SER A 191 -21.88 3.71 -29.88
C SER A 191 -21.47 2.83 -31.07
N THR A 192 -20.18 2.76 -31.37
CA THR A 192 -19.64 1.96 -32.48
C THR A 192 -19.07 0.62 -32.00
N ARG A 193 -18.50 -0.18 -32.90
CA ARG A 193 -17.72 -1.38 -32.55
C ARG A 193 -16.29 -1.04 -32.12
N SER A 194 -15.86 0.20 -32.30
CA SER A 194 -14.50 0.63 -32.09
C SER A 194 -14.35 1.20 -30.68
N TRP A 195 -13.30 0.80 -30.00
CA TRP A 195 -12.94 1.24 -28.66
C TRP A 195 -11.46 1.62 -28.64
N ILE A 196 -11.11 2.50 -27.71
CA ILE A 196 -9.73 2.83 -27.38
C ILE A 196 -9.48 2.46 -25.92
N ASN A 197 -8.36 1.79 -25.66
CA ASN A 197 -7.88 1.53 -24.31
C ASN A 197 -6.49 2.14 -24.14
N VAL A 198 -6.33 2.99 -23.13
CA VAL A 198 -5.05 3.58 -22.75
C VAL A 198 -4.73 3.17 -21.33
N ASP A 199 -3.62 2.46 -21.17
CA ASP A 199 -3.06 2.13 -19.87
C ASP A 199 -1.80 2.97 -19.65
N PHE A 200 -1.77 3.76 -18.58
CA PHE A 200 -0.56 4.45 -18.14
C PHE A 200 -0.21 3.98 -16.73
N GLY A 201 1.05 3.81 -16.41
CA GLY A 201 1.42 3.48 -15.04
C GLY A 201 2.90 3.45 -14.76
N ARG A 202 3.22 3.10 -13.52
CA ARG A 202 4.58 3.08 -12.98
C ARG A 202 4.76 1.91 -12.00
N ASN A 203 6.00 1.44 -11.90
CA ASN A 203 6.48 0.43 -10.96
C ASN A 203 5.81 -0.95 -11.17
N ARG A 204 5.67 -1.39 -12.43
CA ARG A 204 5.26 -2.77 -12.71
C ARG A 204 6.43 -3.71 -12.45
N TYR A 205 6.41 -4.39 -11.30
CA TYR A 205 7.50 -5.26 -10.86
C TYR A 205 7.41 -6.61 -11.55
N PHE A 206 8.40 -6.95 -12.36
CA PHE A 206 8.51 -8.28 -12.94
C PHE A 206 9.67 -9.02 -12.31
N ASN A 207 9.45 -10.28 -11.98
CA ASN A 207 10.50 -11.17 -11.54
C ASN A 207 10.59 -12.47 -12.34
N SER A 208 11.81 -13.01 -12.35
CA SER A 208 12.12 -14.36 -12.78
C SER A 208 13.27 -14.86 -11.91
N ILE A 209 13.22 -16.14 -11.54
CA ILE A 209 14.33 -16.83 -10.87
C ILE A 209 14.71 -18.00 -11.76
N ASP A 210 15.99 -18.06 -12.10
CA ASP A 210 16.58 -19.16 -12.87
C ASP A 210 17.83 -19.68 -12.16
N SER A 211 17.92 -21.00 -12.04
CA SER A 211 19.06 -21.71 -11.47
C SER A 211 19.86 -22.31 -12.60
N LEU A 212 20.93 -21.63 -13.00
CA LEU A 212 21.85 -22.15 -14.01
C LEU A 212 22.84 -23.11 -13.33
N GLY A 213 22.84 -24.37 -13.77
CA GLY A 213 23.80 -25.38 -13.32
C GLY A 213 25.16 -25.22 -13.98
N GLY A 214 26.24 -25.42 -13.21
CA GLY A 214 27.61 -25.70 -13.68
C GLY A 214 28.17 -24.73 -14.74
N ILE A 215 28.31 -23.45 -14.40
CA ILE A 215 28.91 -22.46 -15.32
C ILE A 215 30.41 -22.37 -15.03
N SER A 216 31.25 -22.56 -16.05
CA SER A 216 32.70 -22.36 -15.91
C SER A 216 33.04 -20.86 -15.81
N PHE A 217 33.98 -20.52 -14.94
CA PHE A 217 34.56 -19.18 -14.85
C PHE A 217 36.08 -19.22 -14.90
N VAL A 218 36.67 -18.16 -15.44
CA VAL A 218 38.12 -17.92 -15.46
C VAL A 218 38.35 -16.46 -15.08
N GLN A 219 39.00 -16.23 -13.94
CA GLN A 219 39.33 -14.91 -13.43
C GLN A 219 40.83 -14.77 -13.21
N ARG A 220 41.44 -13.73 -13.78
CA ARG A 220 42.84 -13.41 -13.52
C ARG A 220 42.99 -12.81 -12.12
N LEU A 221 43.94 -13.33 -11.36
CA LEU A 221 44.30 -12.76 -10.06
C LEU A 221 45.27 -11.58 -10.24
N PRO A 222 45.31 -10.65 -9.27
CA PRO A 222 46.37 -9.66 -9.20
C PRO A 222 47.75 -10.33 -9.23
N SER A 223 48.71 -9.72 -9.93
CA SER A 223 50.08 -10.24 -10.01
C SER A 223 50.73 -10.13 -8.64
N VAL A 224 51.15 -11.26 -8.07
CA VAL A 224 51.89 -11.29 -6.78
C VAL A 224 53.40 -11.30 -7.02
N SER A 225 53.82 -11.78 -8.19
CA SER A 225 55.21 -11.73 -8.68
C SER A 225 55.20 -11.26 -10.13
N PRO A 226 56.23 -10.52 -10.60
CA PRO A 226 56.40 -10.18 -12.01
C PRO A 226 56.56 -11.43 -12.89
N ASP A 227 56.97 -12.56 -12.30
CA ASP A 227 57.33 -13.76 -13.06
C ASP A 227 56.19 -14.78 -13.24
N THR A 228 55.00 -14.47 -12.74
CA THR A 228 53.86 -15.41 -12.77
C THR A 228 52.55 -14.72 -13.04
N ILE A 229 51.74 -15.33 -13.91
CA ILE A 229 50.35 -14.95 -14.13
C ILE A 229 49.50 -16.04 -13.48
N ARG A 230 48.62 -15.65 -12.55
CA ARG A 230 47.72 -16.58 -11.88
C ARG A 230 46.29 -16.39 -12.38
N GLN A 231 45.60 -17.50 -12.63
CA GLN A 231 44.19 -17.54 -12.97
C GLN A 231 43.47 -18.47 -12.00
N VAL A 232 42.33 -18.03 -11.49
CA VAL A 232 41.37 -18.92 -10.84
C VAL A 232 40.43 -19.43 -11.93
N VAL A 233 40.34 -20.75 -12.04
CA VAL A 233 39.38 -21.43 -12.90
C VAL A 233 38.45 -22.24 -12.02
N GLY A 234 37.20 -22.39 -12.43
CA GLY A 234 36.28 -23.18 -11.63
C GLY A 234 34.90 -23.23 -12.22
N GLU A 235 33.99 -23.78 -11.43
CA GLU A 235 32.56 -23.85 -11.73
C GLU A 235 31.78 -23.17 -10.61
N TYR A 236 30.69 -22.52 -10.99
CA TYR A 236 29.74 -21.96 -10.05
C TYR A 236 28.31 -22.25 -10.48
N LYS A 237 27.43 -22.32 -9.51
CA LYS A 237 25.98 -22.22 -9.70
C LYS A 237 25.58 -20.78 -9.48
N THR A 238 24.60 -20.30 -10.21
CA THR A 238 24.07 -18.96 -9.99
C THR A 238 22.54 -18.98 -9.99
N VAL A 239 21.99 -18.21 -9.07
CA VAL A 239 20.57 -17.85 -9.08
C VAL A 239 20.47 -16.44 -9.64
N LYS A 240 19.82 -16.31 -10.79
CA LYS A 240 19.58 -15.03 -11.45
C LYS A 240 18.21 -14.50 -11.03
N LYS A 241 18.17 -13.33 -10.39
CA LYS A 241 16.96 -12.55 -10.14
C LYS A 241 16.94 -11.33 -11.06
N VAL A 242 15.88 -11.16 -11.83
CA VAL A 242 15.66 -9.96 -12.66
C VAL A 242 14.53 -9.17 -12.03
N GLU A 243 14.73 -7.87 -11.83
CA GLU A 243 13.74 -6.94 -11.29
C GLU A 243 13.61 -5.78 -12.28
N THR A 244 12.39 -5.41 -12.63
CA THR A 244 12.16 -4.27 -13.53
C THR A 244 11.27 -3.22 -12.88
N ASN A 245 11.73 -1.98 -12.88
CA ASN A 245 10.92 -0.83 -12.54
C ASN A 245 10.67 -0.02 -13.80
N ASN A 246 9.42 0.07 -14.23
CA ASN A 246 9.05 0.73 -15.48
C ASN A 246 8.06 1.88 -15.28
N THR A 247 8.08 2.83 -16.20
CA THR A 247 6.96 3.70 -16.54
C THR A 247 6.48 3.25 -17.90
N PHE A 248 5.17 3.03 -18.06
CA PHE A 248 4.61 2.48 -19.28
C PHE A 248 3.40 3.27 -19.76
N VAL A 249 3.23 3.32 -21.07
CA VAL A 249 2.01 3.75 -21.76
C VAL A 249 1.70 2.68 -22.80
N ASP A 250 0.56 2.00 -22.66
CA ASP A 250 0.02 1.13 -23.70
C ASP A 250 -1.22 1.79 -24.31
N ILE A 251 -1.30 1.83 -25.64
CA ILE A 251 -2.44 2.38 -26.39
C ILE A 251 -2.95 1.29 -27.32
N TYR A 252 -4.20 0.89 -27.16
CA TYR A 252 -4.84 -0.15 -27.95
C TYR A 252 -6.09 0.39 -28.65
N TYR A 253 -6.14 0.18 -29.96
CA TYR A 253 -7.39 0.19 -30.70
C TYR A 253 -8.02 -1.20 -30.58
N MET A 254 -9.31 -1.24 -30.22
CA MET A 254 -10.04 -2.48 -29.99
C MET A 254 -11.32 -2.52 -30.85
N TYR A 255 -11.48 -3.59 -31.62
CA TYR A 255 -12.65 -3.83 -32.45
C TYR A 255 -13.51 -4.95 -31.87
N GLN A 256 -14.74 -4.62 -31.48
CA GLN A 256 -15.66 -5.55 -30.82
C GLN A 256 -16.21 -6.61 -31.79
N ILE A 257 -16.01 -7.88 -31.44
CA ILE A 257 -16.55 -9.05 -32.14
C ILE A 257 -17.97 -9.31 -31.63
N ARG A 258 -18.94 -8.58 -32.18
CA ARG A 258 -20.34 -8.60 -31.71
C ARG A 258 -20.98 -9.99 -31.65
N LYS A 259 -20.65 -10.89 -32.59
CA LYS A 259 -21.21 -12.25 -32.63
C LYS A 259 -20.86 -13.09 -31.39
N LEU A 260 -19.75 -12.75 -30.72
CA LEU A 260 -19.25 -13.43 -29.53
C LEU A 260 -19.35 -12.54 -28.27
N SER A 261 -20.09 -11.42 -28.37
CA SER A 261 -20.27 -10.47 -27.28
C SER A 261 -21.72 -10.42 -26.82
N SER A 262 -21.94 -10.24 -25.52
CA SER A 262 -23.21 -9.88 -24.89
C SER A 262 -23.13 -8.48 -24.27
N GLU A 263 -24.14 -8.08 -23.52
CA GLU A 263 -24.14 -6.81 -22.77
C GLU A 263 -23.08 -6.77 -21.66
N THR A 264 -22.86 -7.90 -20.99
CA THR A 264 -21.89 -8.03 -19.89
C THR A 264 -20.55 -8.59 -20.34
N SER A 265 -20.48 -9.30 -21.47
CA SER A 265 -19.26 -9.96 -21.93
C SER A 265 -18.88 -9.45 -23.32
N LYS A 266 -17.77 -8.73 -23.43
CA LYS A 266 -17.29 -8.14 -24.70
C LYS A 266 -15.97 -8.77 -25.11
N LEU A 267 -15.93 -9.31 -26.33
CA LEU A 267 -14.70 -9.81 -26.93
C LEU A 267 -14.23 -8.83 -28.01
N PHE A 268 -12.94 -8.52 -27.99
CA PHE A 268 -12.30 -7.59 -28.90
C PHE A 268 -11.12 -8.24 -29.60
N PHE A 269 -10.95 -7.91 -30.89
CA PHE A 269 -9.64 -7.95 -31.52
C PHE A 269 -8.92 -6.62 -31.20
N THR A 270 -7.63 -6.67 -30.90
CA THR A 270 -6.85 -5.48 -30.53
C THR A 270 -5.61 -5.32 -31.39
N LEU A 271 -5.24 -4.08 -31.65
CA LEU A 271 -3.97 -3.64 -32.22
C LEU A 271 -3.49 -2.45 -31.41
N GLY A 272 -2.24 -2.46 -30.96
CA GLY A 272 -1.74 -1.38 -30.13
C GLY A 272 -0.24 -1.21 -30.10
N LEU A 273 0.14 -0.11 -29.47
CA LEU A 273 1.50 0.35 -29.28
C LEU A 273 1.80 0.40 -27.79
N SER A 274 3.03 0.08 -27.43
CA SER A 274 3.51 0.10 -26.06
C SER A 274 4.81 0.89 -25.99
N LEU A 275 4.88 1.88 -25.10
CA LEU A 275 6.03 2.76 -24.90
C LEU A 275 6.42 2.73 -23.43
N ASN A 276 7.58 2.17 -23.13
CA ASN A 276 8.03 2.01 -21.75
C ASN A 276 9.44 2.56 -21.59
N SER A 277 9.69 3.18 -20.44
CA SER A 277 11.04 3.44 -19.94
C SER A 277 11.24 2.60 -18.70
N GLN A 278 12.31 1.82 -18.62
CA GLN A 278 12.49 0.89 -17.52
C GLN A 278 13.94 0.77 -17.06
N THR A 279 14.11 0.57 -15.77
CA THR A 279 15.36 0.15 -15.15
C THR A 279 15.27 -1.33 -14.86
N VAL A 280 16.19 -2.12 -15.42
CA VAL A 280 16.31 -3.56 -15.19
C VAL A 280 17.50 -3.80 -14.29
N LYS A 281 17.23 -4.27 -13.09
CA LYS A 281 18.25 -4.71 -12.14
C LYS A 281 18.35 -6.22 -12.22
N THR A 282 19.53 -6.72 -12.55
CA THR A 282 19.82 -8.16 -12.53
C THR A 282 20.76 -8.43 -11.38
N THR A 283 20.33 -9.30 -10.47
CA THR A 283 21.13 -9.77 -9.33
C THR A 283 21.51 -11.22 -9.57
N TYR A 284 22.79 -11.54 -9.43
CA TYR A 284 23.33 -12.89 -9.51
C TYR A 284 23.82 -13.30 -8.14
N ASN A 285 23.26 -14.39 -7.60
CA ASN A 285 23.77 -15.01 -6.38
C ASN A 285 24.63 -16.22 -6.78
N ASN A 286 25.94 -16.01 -6.82
CA ASN A 286 26.90 -17.01 -7.27
C ASN A 286 27.38 -17.86 -6.10
N SER A 287 27.30 -19.18 -6.24
CA SER A 287 27.85 -20.16 -5.32
C SER A 287 28.90 -20.99 -6.04
N ILE A 288 30.17 -20.82 -5.65
CA ILE A 288 31.29 -21.56 -6.23
C ILE A 288 31.16 -23.03 -5.83
N THR A 289 31.14 -23.93 -6.82
CA THR A 289 31.04 -25.38 -6.61
C THR A 289 32.37 -26.09 -6.71
N ALA A 290 33.28 -25.59 -7.54
CA ALA A 290 34.64 -26.07 -7.66
C ALA A 290 35.56 -24.91 -8.07
N THR A 291 36.79 -24.89 -7.56
CA THR A 291 37.76 -23.85 -7.89
C THR A 291 39.18 -24.41 -7.83
N ASP A 292 40.00 -24.03 -8.80
CA ASP A 292 41.42 -24.32 -8.85
C ASP A 292 42.19 -23.06 -9.26
N THR A 293 43.46 -22.97 -8.88
CA THR A 293 44.33 -21.85 -9.24
C THR A 293 45.46 -22.35 -10.12
N ILE A 294 45.42 -21.97 -11.39
CA ILE A 294 46.46 -22.27 -12.36
C ILE A 294 47.46 -21.11 -12.38
N SER A 295 48.75 -21.43 -12.34
CA SER A 295 49.83 -20.45 -12.43
C SER A 295 50.62 -20.70 -13.71
N PHE A 296 50.83 -19.65 -14.49
CA PHE A 296 51.61 -19.65 -15.72
C PHE A 296 52.91 -18.88 -15.48
N ALA A 297 54.04 -19.44 -15.91
CA ALA A 297 55.31 -18.75 -15.92
C ALA A 297 55.35 -17.67 -17.02
N VAL A 298 56.20 -16.64 -16.87
CA VAL A 298 56.44 -15.63 -17.92
C VAL A 298 56.79 -16.31 -19.25
N GLY A 299 56.20 -15.82 -20.34
CA GLY A 299 56.49 -16.29 -21.69
C GLY A 299 55.62 -17.46 -22.15
N GLN A 300 54.85 -18.10 -21.26
CA GLN A 300 53.82 -19.07 -21.67
C GLN A 300 52.60 -18.38 -22.27
N GLN A 301 51.98 -19.02 -23.28
CA GLN A 301 50.72 -18.55 -23.83
C GLN A 301 49.60 -18.74 -22.79
N VAL A 302 49.20 -17.64 -22.16
CA VAL A 302 48.06 -17.63 -21.24
C VAL A 302 46.78 -17.45 -22.05
N PRO A 303 45.72 -18.27 -21.82
CA PRO A 303 44.41 -18.04 -22.41
C PRO A 303 43.95 -16.61 -22.15
N ARG A 304 43.77 -15.84 -23.24
CA ARG A 304 43.37 -14.43 -23.16
C ARG A 304 41.89 -14.25 -22.84
N GLN A 305 41.06 -15.25 -23.16
CA GLN A 305 39.64 -15.21 -22.86
C GLN A 305 39.43 -15.52 -21.38
N THR A 306 39.02 -14.50 -20.64
CA THR A 306 38.47 -14.65 -19.29
C THR A 306 36.95 -14.74 -19.40
N PHE A 307 36.37 -15.66 -18.63
CA PHE A 307 34.93 -15.77 -18.45
C PHE A 307 34.64 -15.39 -17.00
N PRO A 308 34.53 -14.09 -16.67
CA PRO A 308 34.26 -13.70 -15.30
C PRO A 308 32.89 -14.24 -14.88
N MET A 309 32.72 -14.54 -13.59
CA MET A 309 31.40 -14.84 -13.03
C MET A 309 30.43 -13.72 -13.35
N TYR A 310 29.15 -14.06 -13.56
CA TYR A 310 28.11 -13.06 -13.76
C TYR A 310 28.07 -12.07 -12.61
N ARG A 311 27.94 -10.78 -12.96
CA ARG A 311 27.93 -9.68 -11.99
C ARG A 311 26.59 -8.99 -12.00
N ASN A 312 26.22 -8.47 -10.83
CA ASN A 312 25.04 -7.63 -10.70
C ASN A 312 25.13 -6.47 -11.68
N SER A 313 24.00 -6.14 -12.30
CA SER A 313 23.90 -5.05 -13.25
C SER A 313 22.61 -4.28 -13.05
N SER A 314 22.65 -3.00 -13.40
CA SER A 314 21.47 -2.14 -13.49
C SER A 314 21.53 -1.44 -14.83
N LEU A 315 20.53 -1.69 -15.66
CA LEU A 315 20.45 -1.18 -17.02
C LEU A 315 19.21 -0.33 -17.18
N LYS A 316 19.39 0.93 -17.57
CA LYS A 316 18.29 1.75 -18.08
C LYS A 316 18.06 1.42 -19.55
N GLN A 317 16.83 1.13 -19.90
CA GLN A 317 16.45 0.83 -21.27
C GLN A 317 15.10 1.41 -21.63
N ASN A 318 14.96 1.81 -22.88
CA ASN A 318 13.69 2.20 -23.46
C ASN A 318 13.14 1.03 -24.27
N TYR A 319 11.82 0.90 -24.25
CA TYR A 319 11.09 -0.18 -24.88
C TYR A 319 10.02 0.46 -25.77
N LYS A 320 9.94 0.01 -27.01
CA LYS A 320 8.87 0.35 -27.95
C LYS A 320 8.33 -0.94 -28.53
N GLY A 321 7.03 -1.13 -28.48
CA GLY A 321 6.39 -2.35 -28.97
C GLY A 321 5.17 -2.06 -29.82
N ILE A 322 4.90 -2.98 -30.74
CA ILE A 322 3.64 -3.09 -31.46
C ILE A 322 3.12 -4.50 -31.26
N GLY A 323 1.82 -4.64 -31.00
CA GLY A 323 1.22 -5.95 -30.80
C GLY A 323 -0.24 -5.98 -31.19
N TYR A 324 -0.71 -7.19 -31.47
CA TYR A 324 -2.11 -7.48 -31.77
C TYR A 324 -2.56 -8.71 -31.00
N GLY A 325 -3.86 -8.88 -30.85
CA GLY A 325 -4.38 -10.05 -30.16
C GLY A 325 -5.85 -9.93 -29.80
N ILE A 326 -6.20 -10.52 -28.67
CA ILE A 326 -7.58 -10.54 -28.16
C ILE A 326 -7.67 -9.95 -26.76
N VAL A 327 -8.74 -9.23 -26.50
CA VAL A 327 -9.11 -8.75 -25.17
C VAL A 327 -10.55 -9.19 -24.89
N TYR A 328 -10.75 -9.80 -23.74
CA TYR A 328 -12.03 -10.19 -23.20
C TYR A 328 -12.34 -9.33 -21.98
N VAL A 329 -13.52 -8.74 -21.94
CA VAL A 329 -14.01 -7.92 -20.82
C VAL A 329 -15.33 -8.49 -20.35
N LEU A 330 -15.36 -9.02 -19.14
CA LEU A 330 -16.57 -9.35 -18.40
C LEU A 330 -16.87 -8.19 -17.44
N ASP A 331 -18.03 -7.59 -17.58
CA ASP A 331 -18.47 -6.39 -16.88
C ASP A 331 -19.85 -6.66 -16.25
N GLU A 332 -19.83 -7.28 -15.08
CA GLU A 332 -21.00 -7.65 -14.28
C GLU A 332 -21.23 -6.62 -13.17
N GLU A 333 -22.38 -6.67 -12.49
CA GLU A 333 -22.74 -5.68 -11.46
C GLU A 333 -21.78 -5.63 -10.26
N LYS A 334 -21.08 -6.74 -9.97
CA LYS A 334 -20.19 -6.87 -8.81
C LYS A 334 -18.71 -6.97 -9.19
N ILE A 335 -18.41 -7.38 -10.41
CA ILE A 335 -17.05 -7.69 -10.85
C ILE A 335 -16.83 -7.17 -12.27
N ASN A 336 -15.61 -6.68 -12.51
CA ASN A 336 -15.11 -6.39 -13.84
C ASN A 336 -13.82 -7.17 -14.05
N VAL A 337 -13.77 -8.01 -15.06
CA VAL A 337 -12.63 -8.88 -15.37
C VAL A 337 -12.16 -8.60 -16.78
N LYS A 338 -10.89 -8.22 -16.91
CA LYS A 338 -10.23 -7.97 -18.17
C LYS A 338 -9.15 -9.01 -18.38
N THR A 339 -9.27 -9.79 -19.44
CA THR A 339 -8.26 -10.77 -19.86
C THR A 339 -7.76 -10.41 -21.24
N SER A 340 -6.45 -10.47 -21.46
CA SER A 340 -5.86 -10.22 -22.79
C SER A 340 -4.75 -11.19 -23.11
N LEU A 341 -4.66 -11.55 -24.38
CA LEU A 341 -3.57 -12.30 -24.97
C LEU A 341 -3.10 -11.54 -26.21
N ILE A 342 -1.87 -11.02 -26.17
CA ILE A 342 -1.31 -10.14 -27.20
C ILE A 342 0.04 -10.70 -27.62
N ALA A 343 0.27 -10.79 -28.92
CA ALA A 343 1.57 -11.13 -29.49
C ALA A 343 2.07 -9.97 -30.36
N GLY A 344 3.39 -9.85 -30.50
CA GLY A 344 3.96 -8.76 -31.26
C GLY A 344 5.48 -8.71 -31.23
N TRP A 345 5.97 -7.51 -31.52
CA TRP A 345 7.40 -7.21 -31.54
C TRP A 345 7.70 -6.03 -30.64
N ASN A 346 8.80 -6.13 -29.91
CA ASN A 346 9.31 -5.05 -29.08
C ASN A 346 10.79 -4.83 -29.34
N THR A 347 11.19 -3.56 -29.41
CA THR A 347 12.58 -3.15 -29.56
C THR A 347 13.04 -2.54 -28.25
N PHE A 348 14.07 -3.14 -27.65
CA PHE A 348 14.79 -2.56 -26.53
C PHE A 348 15.93 -1.71 -27.04
N THR A 349 16.07 -0.49 -26.50
CA THR A 349 17.20 0.39 -26.77
C THR A 349 17.90 0.70 -25.46
N TYR A 350 19.17 0.33 -25.37
CA TYR A 350 19.97 0.49 -24.16
C TYR A 350 21.43 0.86 -24.49
N PRO A 351 22.10 1.64 -23.62
CA PRO A 351 23.50 1.98 -23.83
C PRO A 351 24.37 0.73 -23.62
N ILE A 352 25.28 0.47 -24.55
CA ILE A 352 26.29 -0.59 -24.44
C ILE A 352 27.68 -0.02 -24.10
N TYR A 353 27.86 1.28 -24.31
CA TYR A 353 29.10 1.98 -23.99
C TYR A 353 28.78 3.45 -23.70
N ILE A 354 29.34 3.97 -22.62
CA ILE A 354 29.26 5.37 -22.24
C ILE A 354 30.68 5.82 -21.88
N ARG A 355 31.23 6.79 -22.62
CA ARG A 355 32.51 7.43 -22.30
C ARG A 355 32.26 8.72 -21.57
N TYR A 356 32.90 8.87 -20.42
CA TYR A 356 32.88 10.08 -19.62
C TYR A 356 34.19 10.86 -19.78
N ASN A 357 34.12 12.19 -19.65
CA ASN A 357 35.27 13.08 -19.44
C ASN A 357 34.93 13.99 -18.25
N GLY A 358 35.48 13.67 -17.08
CA GLY A 358 34.94 14.15 -15.82
C GLY A 358 33.52 13.64 -15.60
N ASP A 359 32.61 14.53 -15.20
CA ASP A 359 31.19 14.21 -15.01
C ASP A 359 30.37 14.28 -16.31
N ALA A 360 30.97 14.77 -17.41
CA ALA A 360 30.29 14.92 -18.68
C ALA A 360 30.34 13.64 -19.51
N VAL A 361 29.19 13.23 -20.05
CA VAL A 361 29.10 12.17 -21.05
C VAL A 361 29.55 12.72 -22.41
N VAL A 362 30.56 12.08 -23.01
CA VAL A 362 31.18 12.52 -24.28
C VAL A 362 30.81 11.62 -25.45
N GLU A 363 30.44 10.38 -25.18
CA GLU A 363 30.10 9.40 -26.20
C GLU A 363 29.16 8.36 -25.60
N GLU A 364 28.04 8.09 -26.29
CA GLU A 364 27.12 7.00 -25.94
C GLU A 364 26.85 6.16 -27.17
N HIS A 365 27.08 4.85 -27.08
CA HIS A 365 26.66 3.90 -28.09
C HIS A 365 25.47 3.11 -27.58
N TYR A 366 24.41 3.08 -28.37
CA TYR A 366 23.18 2.37 -28.06
C TYR A 366 23.07 1.11 -28.92
N LYS A 367 22.59 0.02 -28.31
CA LYS A 367 22.16 -1.18 -29.04
C LYS A 367 20.64 -1.21 -29.11
N SER A 368 20.13 -1.55 -30.28
CA SER A 368 18.72 -1.88 -30.50
C SER A 368 18.58 -3.40 -30.62
N ASP A 369 17.70 -3.97 -29.81
CA ASP A 369 17.50 -5.42 -29.67
C ASP A 369 16.01 -5.76 -29.87
N PRO A 370 15.58 -6.05 -31.11
CA PRO A 370 14.21 -6.42 -31.40
C PRO A 370 13.93 -7.86 -30.97
N LYS A 371 12.84 -8.07 -30.24
CA LYS A 371 12.38 -9.39 -29.78
C LYS A 371 10.91 -9.59 -30.13
N ALA A 372 10.55 -10.83 -30.44
CA ALA A 372 9.16 -11.23 -30.48
C ALA A 372 8.66 -11.46 -29.05
N PHE A 373 7.41 -11.11 -28.76
CA PHE A 373 6.80 -11.34 -27.47
C PHE A 373 5.39 -11.91 -27.58
N MET A 374 5.00 -12.63 -26.53
CA MET A 374 3.62 -12.94 -26.20
C MET A 374 3.35 -12.49 -24.76
N ARG A 375 2.24 -11.80 -24.55
CA ARG A 375 1.83 -11.22 -23.27
C ARG A 375 0.45 -11.73 -22.92
N PHE A 376 0.35 -12.33 -21.75
CA PHE A 376 -0.94 -12.65 -21.15
C PHE A 376 -1.17 -11.75 -19.94
N ARG A 377 -2.37 -11.20 -19.82
CA ARG A 377 -2.75 -10.34 -18.70
C ARG A 377 -4.17 -10.64 -18.27
N PHE A 378 -4.37 -10.67 -16.97
CA PHE A 378 -5.65 -10.80 -16.29
C PHE A 378 -5.74 -9.69 -15.23
N GLU A 379 -6.87 -9.02 -15.13
CA GLU A 379 -7.14 -7.99 -14.12
C GLU A 379 -8.59 -8.15 -13.68
N GLY A 380 -8.81 -8.56 -12.43
CA GLY A 380 -10.13 -8.78 -11.86
C GLY A 380 -10.40 -7.78 -10.73
N THR A 381 -11.40 -6.93 -10.90
CA THR A 381 -11.79 -5.88 -9.97
C THR A 381 -13.17 -6.18 -9.37
N VAL A 382 -13.24 -6.27 -8.04
CA VAL A 382 -14.51 -6.27 -7.30
C VAL A 382 -14.96 -4.81 -7.15
N LEU A 383 -16.13 -4.46 -7.69
CA LEU A 383 -16.57 -3.06 -7.82
C LEU A 383 -16.87 -2.38 -6.47
N ASN A 384 -17.32 -3.15 -5.49
CA ASN A 384 -17.46 -2.73 -4.09
C ASN A 384 -16.77 -3.78 -3.20
N PRO A 385 -15.61 -3.48 -2.59
CA PRO A 385 -15.12 -2.15 -2.25
C PRO A 385 -14.15 -1.51 -3.26
N GLY A 386 -13.99 -2.00 -4.48
CA GLY A 386 -13.01 -1.47 -5.44
C GLY A 386 -11.62 -2.06 -5.21
N LEU A 387 -11.51 -3.38 -5.08
CA LEU A 387 -10.24 -4.10 -4.97
C LEU A 387 -9.96 -4.86 -6.25
N SER A 388 -8.74 -4.76 -6.76
CA SER A 388 -8.33 -5.42 -7.99
C SER A 388 -7.10 -6.28 -7.81
N LEU A 389 -7.16 -7.49 -8.36
CA LEU A 389 -6.04 -8.42 -8.47
C LEU A 389 -5.62 -8.50 -9.94
N GLY A 390 -4.38 -8.11 -10.22
CA GLY A 390 -3.77 -8.21 -11.53
C GLY A 390 -2.75 -9.34 -11.60
N PHE A 391 -2.72 -10.03 -12.74
CA PHE A 391 -1.68 -10.97 -13.13
C PHE A 391 -1.23 -10.65 -14.54
N GLU A 392 0.08 -10.58 -14.78
CA GLU A 392 0.64 -10.38 -16.09
C GLU A 392 1.90 -11.23 -16.27
N THR A 393 2.03 -11.83 -17.45
CA THR A 393 3.24 -12.57 -17.83
C THR A 393 3.68 -12.16 -19.23
N PHE A 394 4.99 -12.02 -19.40
CA PHE A 394 5.63 -11.86 -20.70
C PHE A 394 6.48 -13.06 -21.03
N LEU A 395 6.30 -13.57 -22.24
CA LEU A 395 7.17 -14.54 -22.88
C LEU A 395 7.87 -13.81 -24.02
N ARG A 396 9.21 -13.71 -23.97
CA ARG A 396 9.99 -13.08 -25.05
C ARG A 396 11.00 -14.06 -25.61
N ALA A 397 11.27 -13.94 -26.90
CA ALA A 397 12.26 -14.77 -27.57
C ALA A 397 13.64 -14.62 -26.89
N GLY A 398 14.22 -15.73 -26.42
CA GLY A 398 15.53 -15.75 -25.77
C GLY A 398 15.57 -15.15 -24.36
N GLU A 399 14.43 -14.95 -23.71
CA GLU A 399 14.36 -14.54 -22.30
C GLU A 399 13.51 -15.51 -21.48
N ASN A 400 13.81 -15.61 -20.19
CA ASN A 400 12.95 -16.35 -19.27
C ASN A 400 11.60 -15.63 -19.13
N PRO A 401 10.50 -16.38 -18.95
CA PRO A 401 9.21 -15.80 -18.60
C PRO A 401 9.34 -14.88 -17.38
N ILE A 402 8.68 -13.74 -17.44
CA ILE A 402 8.62 -12.81 -16.31
C ILE A 402 7.17 -12.62 -15.87
N TYR A 403 6.97 -12.53 -14.56
CA TYR A 403 5.64 -12.49 -13.94
C TYR A 403 5.47 -11.22 -13.10
N ASN A 404 4.26 -10.66 -13.12
CA ASN A 404 3.85 -9.56 -12.28
C ASN A 404 2.49 -9.89 -11.68
N VAL A 405 2.37 -9.71 -10.36
CA VAL A 405 1.10 -9.81 -9.65
C VAL A 405 0.90 -8.52 -8.89
N THR A 406 -0.30 -7.95 -8.96
CA THR A 406 -0.62 -6.68 -8.31
C THR A 406 -1.87 -6.81 -7.47
N LEU A 407 -1.84 -6.19 -6.29
CA LEU A 407 -3.01 -5.99 -5.45
C LEU A 407 -3.23 -4.49 -5.31
N THR A 408 -4.37 -4.01 -5.80
CA THR A 408 -4.64 -2.56 -5.88
C THR A 408 -6.01 -2.19 -5.37
N LYS A 409 -6.09 -0.99 -4.80
CA LYS A 409 -7.33 -0.26 -4.63
C LYS A 409 -7.62 0.46 -5.95
N THR A 410 -8.81 0.22 -6.47
CA THR A 410 -9.33 0.88 -7.67
C THR A 410 -10.28 2.00 -7.24
N ILE A 411 -10.05 3.19 -7.79
CA ILE A 411 -10.78 4.42 -7.51
C ILE A 411 -11.21 5.01 -8.85
N GLU A 412 -12.46 5.42 -8.97
CA GLU A 412 -12.91 6.14 -10.15
C GLU A 412 -12.36 7.56 -10.14
N PHE A 413 -11.84 8.04 -11.27
CA PHE A 413 -11.19 9.34 -11.32
C PHE A 413 -12.13 10.50 -10.94
N GLU A 414 -13.42 10.40 -11.23
CA GLU A 414 -14.41 11.40 -10.79
C GLU A 414 -14.55 11.47 -9.27
N GLN A 415 -14.44 10.33 -8.59
CA GLN A 415 -14.44 10.29 -7.12
C GLN A 415 -13.19 10.97 -6.59
N LEU A 416 -12.02 10.70 -7.19
CA LEU A 416 -10.78 11.38 -6.84
C LEU A 416 -10.86 12.90 -7.13
N ALA A 417 -11.38 13.30 -8.29
CA ALA A 417 -11.54 14.70 -8.67
C ALA A 417 -12.45 15.45 -7.69
N SER A 418 -13.48 14.80 -7.15
CA SER A 418 -14.36 15.39 -6.14
C SER A 418 -13.65 15.74 -4.82
N LEU A 419 -12.51 15.10 -4.50
CA LEU A 419 -11.71 15.42 -3.32
C LEU A 419 -10.96 16.75 -3.46
N PHE A 420 -10.72 17.23 -4.68
CA PHE A 420 -9.96 18.45 -4.93
C PHE A 420 -10.84 19.71 -5.06
N GLY A 421 -12.15 19.60 -4.77
CA GLY A 421 -13.12 20.67 -4.92
C GLY A 421 -13.43 21.00 -6.39
N PRO A 422 -14.42 21.88 -6.67
CA PRO A 422 -14.66 22.34 -8.03
C PRO A 422 -13.42 23.09 -8.52
N LEU A 423 -12.75 22.53 -9.54
CA LEU A 423 -11.71 23.24 -10.27
C LEU A 423 -12.32 24.55 -10.78
N PRO A 424 -11.71 25.72 -10.52
CA PRO A 424 -12.16 26.98 -11.08
C PRO A 424 -12.15 26.85 -12.61
N THR A 425 -13.32 26.66 -13.22
CA THR A 425 -13.44 26.73 -14.67
C THR A 425 -13.20 28.17 -15.07
N ALA A 426 -12.15 28.42 -15.85
CA ALA A 426 -11.96 29.69 -16.53
C ALA A 426 -13.17 29.90 -17.45
N THR A 427 -14.16 30.63 -16.97
CA THR A 427 -15.28 31.11 -17.77
C THR A 427 -14.68 31.99 -18.86
N LYS A 428 -14.80 31.56 -20.12
CA LYS A 428 -14.64 32.49 -21.24
C LYS A 428 -15.66 33.61 -21.02
N SER A 429 -15.19 34.83 -20.81
CA SER A 429 -16.04 36.00 -20.97
C SER A 429 -16.57 35.98 -22.41
N LYS A 430 -17.88 36.17 -22.55
CA LYS A 430 -18.52 36.36 -23.86
C LYS A 430 -17.93 37.56 -24.58
#